data_AF-A0A7M1T0H7-F1
#
_entry.id   AF-A0A7M1T0H7-F1
#
_cell.length_a   1.000
_cell.length_b   1.000
_cell.length_c   1.000
_cell.angle_alpha   90.00
_cell.angle_beta   90.00
_cell.angle_gamma   90.00
#
_symmetry.space_group_name_H-M   'P 1'
#
loop_
_entity.id
_entity.type
_entity.pdbx_description
1 polymer ?
#
loop_
_entity_poly.entity_id
_entity_poly.type
_entity_poly.pdbx_seq_one_letter_code
_entity_poly.pdbx_strand_id
1 'polypeptide(L)'
;MCVLLGIGAWIAGAVLGWLELVVLGAALVATFVVCGFFAIGRHPYAITLRLRDGRVVAGERAMGGIEVRNTSSGPVMPARLELPVGPNLARFALPALRAGGEHDELFAIPTERRAVLVVGPVRSVRGDPFGLIKRSVQWTQPEELYVHPRTVPLGPASAGALHDLDGHASREITSSDLQFHALREYVPGDDRRYVHWRSSARVGTLMVRQFEESRRTHLVTALSVHGHDYADADEFELAVSVVGSLGLHTIRSESELTSMTQLGTLSHTSARDLLDTLTRLDTVRSPGRLSDLARLVTREVAGATVAVLVCGSAVGPDQIRAAGAVLPVGVRALAVQCRTGAEVSAHRLGAVTALELGRLEDLPRGFRRLQR
;
A
#
# COMPACT_ATOMS: atom_id res chain seq x y z
N MET A 1 43.16 12.13 10.87
CA MET A 1 43.75 13.41 10.44
C MET A 1 44.27 14.24 11.62
N CYS A 2 43.44 14.62 12.60
CA CYS A 2 43.90 15.43 13.76
C CYS A 2 45.06 14.81 14.56
N VAL A 3 45.07 13.48 14.74
CA VAL A 3 46.15 12.77 15.46
C VAL A 3 47.48 12.84 14.72
N LEU A 4 47.45 12.62 13.40
CA LEU A 4 48.66 12.66 12.57
C LEU A 4 49.25 14.07 12.51
N LEU A 5 48.40 15.10 12.47
CA LEU A 5 48.81 16.50 12.57
C LEU A 5 49.39 16.82 13.96
N GLY A 6 48.77 16.34 15.04
CA GLY A 6 49.28 16.52 16.40
C GLY A 6 50.65 15.86 16.62
N ILE A 7 50.82 14.60 16.17
CA ILE A 7 52.10 13.88 16.24
C ILE A 7 53.16 14.57 15.37
N GLY A 8 52.80 14.97 14.15
CA GLY A 8 53.71 15.68 13.24
C GLY A 8 54.18 17.02 13.78
N ALA A 9 53.27 17.83 14.34
CA ALA A 9 53.62 19.10 14.98
C ALA A 9 54.51 18.91 16.22
N TRP A 10 54.24 17.87 17.02
CA TRP A 10 55.07 17.56 18.18
C TRP A 10 56.50 17.19 17.77
N ILE A 11 56.67 16.29 16.80
CA ILE A 11 57.99 15.86 16.31
C ILE A 11 58.73 17.03 15.64
N ALA A 12 58.05 17.79 14.76
CA ALA A 12 58.65 18.92 14.07
C ALA A 12 59.08 20.02 15.06
N GLY A 13 58.25 20.33 16.06
CA GLY A 13 58.58 21.30 17.10
C GLY A 13 59.80 20.88 17.92
N ALA A 14 59.92 19.59 18.23
CA ALA A 14 61.07 19.05 18.97
C ALA A 14 62.37 19.14 18.16
N VAL A 15 62.31 18.88 16.85
CA VAL A 15 63.48 18.98 15.94
C VAL A 15 63.89 20.43 15.69
N LEU A 16 62.92 21.34 15.54
CA LEU A 16 63.16 22.76 15.25
C LEU A 16 63.42 23.63 16.50
N GLY A 17 63.27 23.06 17.71
CA GLY A 17 63.40 23.79 18.97
C GLY A 17 62.26 24.78 19.26
N TRP A 18 61.14 24.65 18.56
CA TRP A 18 59.97 25.54 18.71
C TRP A 18 59.04 25.00 19.80
N LEU A 19 59.21 25.51 21.02
CA LEU A 19 58.41 25.12 22.18
C LEU A 19 56.90 25.28 21.94
N GLU A 20 56.48 26.34 21.26
CA GLU A 20 55.07 26.60 20.94
C GLU A 20 54.46 25.46 20.11
N LEU A 21 55.20 24.94 19.13
CA LEU A 21 54.75 23.87 18.25
C LEU A 21 54.71 22.52 18.98
N VAL A 22 55.64 22.29 19.91
CA VAL A 22 55.65 21.11 20.79
C VAL A 22 54.43 21.10 21.71
N VAL A 23 54.13 22.23 22.37
CA VAL A 23 52.98 22.36 23.27
C VAL A 23 51.67 22.15 22.52
N LEU A 24 51.55 22.73 21.31
CA LEU A 24 50.37 22.57 20.46
C LEU A 24 50.18 21.11 20.01
N GLY A 25 51.25 20.44 19.59
CA GLY A 25 51.21 19.02 19.22
C GLY A 25 50.81 18.11 20.38
N ALA A 26 51.40 18.32 21.56
CA ALA A 26 51.07 17.58 22.78
C ALA A 26 49.61 17.80 23.22
N ALA A 27 49.11 19.04 23.14
CA ALA A 27 47.72 19.37 23.46
C ALA A 27 46.72 18.66 22.53
N LEU A 28 47.02 18.58 21.22
CA LEU A 28 46.18 17.87 20.25
C LEU A 28 46.16 16.36 20.52
N VAL A 29 47.30 15.75 20.83
CA VAL A 29 47.38 14.32 21.18
C VAL A 29 46.65 14.04 22.49
N ALA A 30 46.86 14.86 23.53
CA ALA A 30 46.16 14.73 24.81
C ALA A 30 44.64 14.85 24.64
N THR A 31 44.18 15.83 23.85
CA THR A 31 42.75 16.00 23.52
C THR A 31 42.19 14.74 22.85
N PHE A 32 42.90 14.16 21.88
CA PHE A 32 42.46 12.93 21.23
C PHE A 32 42.41 11.73 22.18
N VAL A 33 43.39 11.57 23.08
CA VAL A 33 43.39 10.50 24.09
C VAL A 33 42.19 10.64 25.03
N VAL A 34 41.90 11.86 25.49
CA VAL A 34 40.70 12.14 26.31
C VAL A 34 39.44 11.78 25.53
N CYS A 35 39.33 12.19 24.26
CA CYS A 35 38.19 11.83 23.40
C CYS A 35 38.07 10.31 23.21
N GLY A 36 39.20 9.60 23.07
CA GLY A 36 39.25 8.15 22.94
C GLY A 36 38.71 7.43 24.18
N PHE A 37 38.97 7.95 25.38
CA PHE A 37 38.40 7.41 26.61
C PHE A 37 36.87 7.49 26.63
N PHE A 38 36.27 8.57 26.11
CA PHE A 38 34.82 8.68 25.94
C PHE A 38 34.24 7.70 24.92
N ALA A 39 35.05 7.22 23.97
CA ALA A 39 34.66 6.23 22.98
C ALA A 39 34.76 4.78 23.49
N ILE A 40 35.59 4.52 24.51
CA ILE A 40 35.80 3.21 25.13
C ILE A 40 34.82 3.07 26.31
N GLY A 41 33.64 2.52 26.03
CA GLY A 41 32.62 2.25 27.04
C GLY A 41 31.63 1.18 26.58
N ARG A 42 31.08 0.42 27.52
CA ARG A 42 29.96 -0.51 27.27
C ARG A 42 28.69 0.32 27.07
N HIS A 43 27.80 -0.14 26.21
CA HIS A 43 26.45 0.40 26.08
C HIS A 43 25.48 -0.55 26.77
N PRO A 44 25.02 -0.25 27.99
CA PRO A 44 24.11 -1.12 28.71
C PRO A 44 22.67 -0.67 28.52
N TYR A 45 22.25 -0.49 27.27
CA TYR A 45 20.86 -0.18 26.94
C TYR A 45 20.18 -1.45 26.46
N ALA A 46 18.92 -1.63 26.84
CA ALA A 46 17.97 -2.36 26.03
C ALA A 46 17.06 -1.30 25.40
N ILE A 47 17.03 -1.24 24.08
CA ILE A 47 16.16 -0.32 23.34
C ILE A 47 15.15 -1.15 22.56
N THR A 48 13.88 -0.85 22.75
CA THR A 48 12.78 -1.46 22.02
C THR A 48 12.05 -0.39 21.24
N LEU A 49 11.92 -0.60 19.93
CA LEU A 49 11.04 0.18 19.08
C LEU A 49 9.67 -0.51 19.11
N ARG A 50 8.61 0.26 19.33
CA ARG A 50 7.24 -0.24 19.23
C ARG A 50 6.43 0.64 18.29
N LEU A 51 5.92 0.05 17.23
CA LEU A 51 4.87 0.65 16.42
C LEU A 51 3.51 0.18 16.97
N ARG A 52 2.58 1.12 17.19
CA ARG A 52 1.25 0.79 17.72
C ARG A 52 0.45 -0.08 16.74
N ASP A 53 0.57 0.24 15.46
CA ASP A 53 0.05 -0.54 14.34
C ASP A 53 1.07 -0.52 13.20
N GLY A 54 1.28 -1.66 12.55
CA GLY A 54 2.14 -1.76 11.37
C GLY A 54 1.46 -1.25 10.10
N ARG A 55 0.18 -0.89 10.17
CA ARG A 55 -0.62 -0.39 9.05
C ARG A 55 -1.53 0.74 9.51
N VAL A 56 -1.61 1.79 8.70
CA VAL A 56 -2.46 2.97 8.94
C VAL A 56 -2.99 3.49 7.62
N VAL A 57 -4.07 4.27 7.62
CA VAL A 57 -4.58 4.89 6.38
C VAL A 57 -3.94 6.26 6.17
N ALA A 58 -3.69 6.63 4.92
CA ALA A 58 -3.17 7.96 4.59
C ALA A 58 -4.05 9.08 5.18
N GLY A 59 -3.41 10.00 5.91
CA GLY A 59 -4.02 11.09 6.67
C GLY A 59 -4.36 10.74 8.13
N GLU A 60 -4.29 9.48 8.55
CA GLU A 60 -4.48 9.09 9.96
C GLU A 60 -3.21 9.29 10.78
N ARG A 61 -3.37 9.67 12.06
CA ARG A 61 -2.22 9.91 12.94
C ARG A 61 -1.58 8.59 13.37
N ALA A 62 -0.36 8.31 12.88
CA ALA A 62 0.47 7.21 13.36
C ALA A 62 1.43 7.68 14.46
N MET A 63 1.58 6.86 15.50
CA MET A 63 2.53 7.09 16.60
C MET A 63 3.39 5.85 16.84
N GLY A 64 4.69 6.07 16.99
CA GLY A 64 5.64 5.07 17.46
C GLY A 64 6.16 5.43 18.86
N GLY A 65 6.71 4.45 19.55
CA GLY A 65 7.37 4.62 20.84
C GLY A 65 8.77 4.00 20.83
N ILE A 66 9.71 4.67 21.48
CA ILE A 66 11.01 4.12 21.83
C ILE A 66 11.04 3.95 23.35
N GLU A 67 11.20 2.70 23.79
CA GLU A 67 11.40 2.35 25.19
C GLU A 67 12.89 2.07 25.40
N VAL A 68 13.53 2.79 26.33
CA VAL A 68 14.94 2.62 26.66
C VAL A 68 15.08 2.24 28.12
N ARG A 69 15.74 1.12 28.38
CA ARG A 69 16.03 0.62 29.72
C ARG A 69 17.53 0.51 29.96
N ASN A 70 17.99 1.01 31.11
CA ASN A 70 19.35 0.81 31.57
C ASN A 70 19.50 -0.59 32.18
N THR A 71 20.27 -1.46 31.53
CA THR A 71 20.53 -2.83 31.97
C THR A 71 21.82 -2.99 32.79
N SER A 72 22.54 -1.89 33.07
CA SER A 72 23.73 -1.92 33.92
C SER A 72 23.41 -1.78 35.41
N SER A 73 24.40 -2.14 36.22
CA SER A 73 24.43 -1.94 37.67
C SER A 73 24.73 -0.50 38.10
N GLY A 74 25.03 0.42 37.17
CA GLY A 74 25.40 1.82 37.46
C GLY A 74 24.59 2.84 36.65
N PRO A 75 24.75 4.14 36.93
CA PRO A 75 24.12 5.18 36.14
C PRO A 75 24.77 5.28 34.75
N VAL A 76 23.95 5.64 33.76
CA VAL A 76 24.39 5.86 32.38
C VAL A 76 24.25 7.33 32.04
N MET A 77 25.27 7.87 31.38
CA MET A 77 25.32 9.27 30.97
C MET A 77 24.31 9.57 29.85
N PRO A 78 23.88 10.83 29.70
CA PRO A 78 22.99 11.22 28.61
C PRO A 78 23.57 10.87 27.24
N ALA A 79 22.70 10.52 26.30
CA ALA A 79 23.06 10.20 24.92
C ALA A 79 22.03 10.78 23.94
N ARG A 80 22.30 10.65 22.65
CA ARG A 80 21.33 11.00 21.61
C ARG A 80 20.84 9.72 20.94
N LEU A 81 19.54 9.60 20.75
CA LEU A 81 18.96 8.56 19.91
C LEU A 81 18.70 9.15 18.52
N GLU A 82 19.03 8.38 17.50
CA GLU A 82 18.74 8.68 16.10
C GLU A 82 17.83 7.58 15.57
N LEU A 83 16.69 7.98 15.04
CA LEU A 83 15.68 7.09 14.48
C LEU A 83 15.33 7.56 13.05
N PRO A 84 15.73 6.81 12.02
CA PRO A 84 15.22 7.00 10.67
C PRO A 84 13.71 6.71 10.63
N VAL A 85 12.93 7.58 9.99
CA VAL A 85 11.49 7.44 9.76
C VAL A 85 11.23 7.81 8.31
N GLY A 86 11.25 6.81 7.42
CA GLY A 86 11.24 7.04 5.97
C GLY A 86 12.43 7.93 5.55
N PRO A 87 12.21 9.05 4.86
CA PRO A 87 13.28 9.96 4.45
C PRO A 87 13.81 10.85 5.59
N ASN A 88 13.11 10.91 6.72
CA ASN A 88 13.42 11.83 7.82
C ASN A 88 14.27 11.15 8.90
N LEU A 89 15.13 11.92 9.57
CA LEU A 89 15.92 11.46 10.72
C LEU A 89 15.44 12.16 11.99
N ALA A 90 14.70 11.44 12.84
CA ALA A 90 14.30 11.92 14.15
C ALA A 90 15.45 11.80 15.15
N ARG A 91 15.61 12.81 16.01
CA ARG A 91 16.67 12.87 17.03
C ARG A 91 16.04 13.13 18.39
N PHE A 92 16.31 12.24 19.33
CA PHE A 92 15.79 12.33 20.70
C PHE A 92 16.93 12.44 21.71
N ALA A 93 16.73 13.21 22.77
CA ALA A 93 17.68 13.33 23.86
C ALA A 93 17.37 12.26 24.90
N LEU A 94 18.28 11.31 25.08
CA LEU A 94 18.19 10.33 26.16
C LEU A 94 18.80 10.95 27.42
N PRO A 95 18.03 11.18 28.49
CA PRO A 95 18.56 11.70 29.75
C PRO A 95 19.49 10.69 30.42
N ALA A 96 20.18 11.13 31.49
CA ALA A 96 20.92 10.21 32.34
C ALA A 96 19.96 9.23 33.03
N LEU A 97 20.27 7.94 32.98
CA LEU A 97 19.43 6.90 33.59
C LEU A 97 20.16 6.22 34.74
N ARG A 98 19.52 6.16 35.91
CA ARG A 98 19.97 5.33 37.03
C ARG A 98 19.94 3.84 36.66
N ALA A 99 20.61 3.00 37.44
CA ALA A 99 20.56 1.54 37.26
C ALA A 99 19.09 1.06 37.22
N GLY A 100 18.73 0.28 36.20
CA GLY A 100 17.34 -0.17 35.98
C GLY A 100 16.34 0.93 35.61
N GLY A 101 16.78 2.17 35.38
CA GLY A 101 15.92 3.27 34.96
C GLY A 101 15.39 3.09 33.53
N GLU A 102 14.20 3.60 33.29
CA GLU A 102 13.48 3.52 32.02
C GLU A 102 13.16 4.92 31.50
N HIS A 103 13.09 5.06 30.19
CA HIS A 103 12.71 6.28 29.50
C HIS A 103 11.94 5.94 28.24
N ASP A 104 10.75 6.51 28.12
CA ASP A 104 9.86 6.34 26.99
C ASP A 104 9.76 7.64 26.21
N GLU A 105 9.96 7.55 24.90
CA GLU A 105 9.82 8.67 23.98
C GLU A 105 8.80 8.31 22.90
N LEU A 106 7.76 9.12 22.75
CA LEU A 106 6.73 8.96 21.72
C LEU A 106 6.99 9.92 20.56
N PHE A 107 6.78 9.44 19.33
CA PHE A 107 6.96 10.25 18.14
C PHE A 107 5.83 10.03 17.13
N ALA A 108 5.46 11.10 16.43
CA ALA A 108 4.51 11.05 15.32
C ALA A 108 5.23 10.65 14.03
N ILE A 109 4.57 9.86 13.20
CA ILE A 109 5.07 9.45 11.89
C ILE A 109 4.24 10.20 10.82
N PRO A 110 4.88 10.91 9.86
CA PRO A 110 4.17 11.60 8.79
C PRO A 110 3.53 10.58 7.84
N THR A 111 2.20 10.64 7.74
CA THR A 111 1.36 9.65 7.02
C THR A 111 0.44 10.35 6.02
N GLU A 112 0.80 11.55 5.55
CA GLU A 112 -0.06 12.37 4.69
C GLU A 112 -0.34 11.72 3.33
N ARG A 113 0.61 10.90 2.82
CA ARG A 113 0.51 10.20 1.54
C ARG A 113 0.75 8.71 1.71
N ARG A 114 0.21 7.91 0.78
CA ARG A 114 0.42 6.47 0.71
C ARG A 114 1.91 6.18 0.51
N ALA A 115 2.47 5.30 1.35
CA ALA A 115 3.86 4.90 1.29
C ALA A 115 4.11 3.66 2.17
N VAL A 116 5.19 2.91 1.85
CA VAL A 116 5.80 2.00 2.82
C VAL A 116 6.95 2.76 3.50
N LEU A 117 6.77 3.11 4.76
CA LEU A 117 7.75 3.84 5.55
C LEU A 117 8.59 2.85 6.36
N VAL A 118 9.91 2.88 6.18
CA VAL A 118 10.84 2.13 7.02
C VAL A 118 11.12 2.95 8.28
N VAL A 119 10.75 2.41 9.45
CA VAL A 119 10.97 3.03 10.76
C VAL A 119 12.07 2.25 11.46
N GLY A 120 13.13 2.94 11.87
CA GLY A 120 14.30 2.27 12.42
C GLY A 120 15.38 2.00 11.38
N PRO A 121 16.50 1.39 11.82
CA PRO A 121 16.74 0.91 13.18
C PRO A 121 17.11 2.06 14.14
N VAL A 122 16.79 1.92 15.43
CA VAL A 122 17.19 2.91 16.44
C VAL A 122 18.69 2.82 16.67
N ARG A 123 19.35 3.98 16.65
CA ARG A 123 20.79 4.12 16.89
C ARG A 123 21.04 5.02 18.09
N SER A 124 21.88 4.58 19.02
CA SER A 124 22.41 5.46 20.06
C SER A 124 23.71 6.08 19.58
N VAL A 125 23.77 7.41 19.54
CA VAL A 125 24.96 8.18 19.19
C VAL A 125 25.52 8.84 20.44
N ARG A 126 26.77 8.52 20.75
CA ARG A 126 27.54 9.17 21.81
C ARG A 126 28.77 9.82 21.18
N GLY A 127 28.96 11.10 21.44
CA GLY A 127 30.14 11.85 21.04
C GLY A 127 31.01 12.20 22.24
N ASP A 128 32.26 12.54 21.98
CA ASP A 128 33.12 13.27 22.92
C ASP A 128 32.75 14.77 22.97
N PRO A 129 33.19 15.53 24.00
CA PRO A 129 32.90 16.95 24.13
C PRO A 129 33.41 17.84 22.98
N PHE A 130 34.43 17.39 22.24
CA PHE A 130 35.04 18.13 21.13
C PHE A 130 34.53 17.65 19.75
N GLY A 131 33.66 16.65 19.71
CA GLY A 131 33.06 16.09 18.49
C GLY A 131 34.04 15.36 17.56
N LEU A 132 35.23 15.02 18.04
CA LEU A 132 36.31 14.37 17.27
C LEU A 132 36.04 12.88 17.01
N ILE A 133 35.32 12.21 17.91
CA ILE A 133 35.00 10.79 17.87
C ILE A 133 33.51 10.59 18.18
N LYS A 134 32.79 10.05 17.21
CA LYS A 134 31.40 9.62 17.39
C LYS A 134 31.33 8.10 17.39
N ARG A 135 30.65 7.54 18.38
CA ARG A 135 30.34 6.12 18.45
C ARG A 135 28.83 5.94 18.28
N SER A 136 28.45 5.21 17.23
CA SER A 136 27.06 4.83 16.96
C SER A 136 26.89 3.32 17.18
N VAL A 137 25.83 2.92 17.86
CA VAL A 137 25.44 1.51 18.01
C VAL A 137 23.99 1.34 17.61
N GLN A 138 23.72 0.31 16.81
CA GLN A 138 22.40 -0.07 16.36
C GLN A 138 21.79 -1.08 17.32
N TRP A 139 20.53 -0.87 17.70
CA TRP A 139 19.85 -1.68 18.71
C TRP A 139 18.71 -2.52 18.17
N THR A 140 17.91 -1.95 17.27
CA THR A 140 16.71 -2.61 16.74
C THR A 140 16.91 -3.02 15.29
N GLN A 141 15.95 -3.79 14.78
CA GLN A 141 15.77 -3.95 13.35
C GLN A 141 14.85 -2.85 12.82
N PRO A 142 14.92 -2.53 11.51
CA PRO A 142 13.92 -1.69 10.87
C PRO A 142 12.57 -2.41 10.80
N GLU A 143 11.49 -1.68 10.99
CA GLU A 143 10.11 -2.14 10.82
C GLU A 143 9.44 -1.39 9.67
N GLU A 144 8.64 -2.08 8.86
CA GLU A 144 7.84 -1.45 7.80
C GLU A 144 6.49 -1.00 8.36
N LEU A 145 6.18 0.28 8.24
CA LEU A 145 4.85 0.85 8.42
C LEU A 145 4.20 1.08 7.05
N TYR A 146 3.05 0.47 6.83
CA TYR A 146 2.31 0.66 5.58
C TYR A 146 1.25 1.73 5.76
N VAL A 147 1.34 2.79 4.97
CA VAL A 147 0.34 3.84 4.89
C VAL A 147 -0.55 3.51 3.71
N HIS A 148 -1.68 2.85 3.97
CA HIS A 148 -2.66 2.40 2.98
C HIS A 148 -3.34 3.57 2.27
N PRO A 149 -3.77 3.39 1.00
CA PRO A 149 -4.60 4.37 0.32
C PRO A 149 -5.91 4.58 1.08
N ARG A 150 -6.47 5.79 1.00
CA ARG A 150 -7.83 6.05 1.49
C ARG A 150 -8.82 5.23 0.67
N THR A 151 -9.84 4.67 1.31
CA THR A 151 -10.90 3.93 0.62
C THR A 151 -12.27 4.39 1.11
N VAL A 152 -13.27 4.25 0.25
CA VAL A 152 -14.66 4.55 0.58
C VAL A 152 -15.54 3.31 0.39
N PRO A 153 -16.49 3.06 1.30
CA PRO A 153 -17.44 1.96 1.12
C PRO A 153 -18.39 2.28 -0.03
N LEU A 154 -18.57 1.32 -0.93
CA LEU A 154 -19.67 1.35 -1.89
C LEU A 154 -20.93 0.86 -1.19
N GLY A 155 -21.94 1.73 -1.07
CA GLY A 155 -23.22 1.36 -0.48
C GLY A 155 -23.97 0.31 -1.32
N PRO A 156 -25.01 -0.34 -0.76
CA PRO A 156 -25.71 -1.44 -1.41
C PRO A 156 -26.35 -1.07 -2.77
N ALA A 157 -26.71 0.20 -2.99
CA ALA A 157 -27.21 0.66 -4.28
C ALA A 157 -26.12 0.72 -5.38
N SER A 158 -24.90 1.11 -5.02
CA SER A 158 -23.74 1.11 -5.93
C SER A 158 -23.17 -0.30 -6.11
N ALA A 159 -23.30 -1.15 -5.09
CA ALA A 159 -23.02 -2.58 -5.16
C ALA A 159 -23.99 -3.31 -6.10
N GLY A 160 -25.28 -3.00 -5.94
CA GLY A 160 -26.32 -3.41 -6.86
C GLY A 160 -26.02 -2.93 -8.27
N ALA A 161 -25.50 -1.71 -8.46
CA ALA A 161 -24.96 -1.33 -9.76
C ALA A 161 -23.86 -2.29 -10.20
N LEU A 162 -22.75 -2.44 -9.47
CA LEU A 162 -21.63 -3.30 -9.88
C LEU A 162 -22.02 -4.76 -10.18
N HIS A 163 -23.01 -5.32 -9.48
CA HIS A 163 -23.58 -6.66 -9.74
C HIS A 163 -24.61 -6.67 -10.87
N ASP A 164 -25.52 -5.71 -10.95
CA ASP A 164 -26.52 -5.56 -12.03
C ASP A 164 -25.86 -5.08 -13.35
N LEU A 165 -24.63 -4.56 -13.24
CA LEU A 165 -23.78 -4.24 -14.37
C LEU A 165 -23.38 -5.51 -15.14
N ASP A 166 -23.42 -6.70 -14.53
CA ASP A 166 -23.23 -7.99 -15.23
C ASP A 166 -24.26 -8.24 -16.33
N GLY A 167 -25.41 -7.55 -16.32
CA GLY A 167 -26.38 -7.53 -17.44
C GLY A 167 -26.96 -8.89 -17.84
N HIS A 168 -26.55 -9.95 -17.16
CA HIS A 168 -27.04 -11.30 -17.31
C HIS A 168 -27.77 -11.67 -16.02
N ALA A 169 -28.96 -11.09 -15.86
CA ALA A 169 -30.11 -11.92 -15.53
C ALA A 169 -30.40 -12.86 -16.72
N SER A 170 -29.38 -13.54 -17.26
CA SER A 170 -29.62 -14.74 -18.02
C SER A 170 -30.12 -15.71 -16.98
N ARG A 171 -31.44 -15.82 -16.89
CA ARG A 171 -32.11 -17.03 -16.44
C ARG A 171 -31.77 -18.18 -17.40
N GLU A 172 -30.50 -18.38 -17.73
CA GLU A 172 -30.03 -19.61 -18.35
C GLU A 172 -30.08 -20.65 -17.26
N ILE A 173 -31.27 -21.22 -17.19
CA ILE A 173 -31.59 -22.37 -16.39
C ILE A 173 -30.76 -23.51 -16.96
N THR A 174 -29.61 -23.77 -16.34
CA THR A 174 -28.78 -24.92 -16.65
C THR A 174 -29.13 -26.06 -15.70
N SER A 175 -28.98 -27.30 -16.17
CA SER A 175 -29.12 -28.49 -15.34
C SER A 175 -27.81 -28.86 -14.62
N SER A 176 -26.80 -27.99 -14.58
CA SER A 176 -25.48 -28.31 -14.03
C SER A 176 -24.93 -27.17 -13.17
N ASP A 177 -24.75 -27.45 -11.87
CA ASP A 177 -24.12 -26.66 -10.78
C ASP A 177 -24.71 -25.26 -10.45
N LEU A 178 -24.98 -24.82 -9.21
CA LEU A 178 -25.11 -25.42 -7.87
C LEU A 178 -25.76 -24.34 -6.94
N GLN A 179 -27.09 -24.24 -6.91
CA GLN A 179 -27.95 -23.77 -5.78
C GLN A 179 -29.41 -24.13 -6.12
N PHE A 180 -30.15 -24.74 -5.19
CA PHE A 180 -31.54 -25.15 -5.44
C PHE A 180 -32.43 -23.91 -5.52
N HIS A 181 -33.01 -23.66 -6.69
CA HIS A 181 -33.88 -22.50 -6.92
C HIS A 181 -35.37 -22.87 -6.83
N ALA A 182 -35.81 -23.86 -7.61
CA ALA A 182 -37.22 -24.27 -7.66
C ALA A 182 -37.42 -25.72 -8.13
N LEU A 183 -38.65 -26.22 -7.99
CA LEU A 183 -39.10 -27.45 -8.63
C LEU A 183 -39.96 -27.09 -9.84
N ARG A 184 -39.67 -27.68 -11.00
CA ARG A 184 -40.52 -27.57 -12.20
C ARG A 184 -40.90 -28.95 -12.74
N GLU A 185 -41.92 -28.99 -13.58
CA GLU A 185 -42.29 -30.21 -14.30
C GLU A 185 -41.18 -30.64 -15.27
N TYR A 186 -40.97 -31.96 -15.35
CA TYR A 186 -40.00 -32.61 -16.23
C TYR A 186 -40.39 -32.41 -17.69
N VAL A 187 -39.41 -32.03 -18.51
CA VAL A 187 -39.55 -31.94 -19.97
C VAL A 187 -38.62 -32.98 -20.60
N PRO A 188 -39.03 -33.68 -21.68
CA PRO A 188 -38.15 -34.59 -22.40
C PRO A 188 -36.84 -33.90 -22.83
N GLY A 189 -35.71 -34.39 -22.32
CA GLY A 189 -34.38 -33.78 -22.47
C GLY A 189 -33.70 -33.47 -21.14
N ASP A 190 -34.48 -33.39 -20.05
CA ASP A 190 -33.95 -33.18 -18.71
C ASP A 190 -33.21 -34.40 -18.17
N ASP A 191 -32.10 -34.17 -17.47
CA ASP A 191 -31.34 -35.24 -16.81
C ASP A 191 -32.13 -35.83 -15.62
N ARG A 192 -32.40 -37.14 -15.72
CA ARG A 192 -33.16 -37.91 -14.74
C ARG A 192 -32.52 -37.93 -13.35
N ARG A 193 -31.23 -37.63 -13.22
CA ARG A 193 -30.52 -37.54 -11.93
C ARG A 193 -31.04 -36.40 -11.04
N TYR A 194 -31.66 -35.39 -11.63
CA TYR A 194 -32.19 -34.23 -10.90
C TYR A 194 -33.67 -34.34 -10.56
N VAL A 195 -34.30 -35.49 -10.81
CA VAL A 195 -35.71 -35.71 -10.44
C VAL A 195 -35.86 -35.75 -8.93
N HIS A 196 -36.77 -34.93 -8.41
CA HIS A 196 -37.10 -34.89 -6.98
C HIS A 196 -38.22 -35.88 -6.65
N TRP A 197 -37.87 -37.17 -6.50
CA TRP A 197 -38.82 -38.27 -6.34
C TRP A 197 -39.91 -38.05 -5.29
N ARG A 198 -39.57 -37.44 -4.15
CA ARG A 198 -40.54 -37.17 -3.07
C ARG A 198 -41.63 -36.17 -3.49
N SER A 199 -41.29 -35.19 -4.33
CA SER A 199 -42.27 -34.20 -4.82
C SER A 199 -43.05 -34.78 -5.99
N SER A 200 -42.38 -35.53 -6.87
CA SER A 200 -43.04 -36.25 -7.96
C SER A 200 -44.11 -37.23 -7.46
N ALA A 201 -43.83 -37.96 -6.39
CA ALA A 201 -44.77 -38.89 -5.77
C ALA A 201 -46.00 -38.19 -5.15
N ARG A 202 -45.88 -36.92 -4.73
CA ARG A 202 -46.96 -36.17 -4.10
C ARG A 202 -47.87 -35.48 -5.12
N VAL A 203 -47.31 -35.02 -6.23
CA VAL A 203 -48.00 -34.25 -7.28
C VAL A 203 -48.51 -35.15 -8.41
N GLY A 204 -47.92 -36.33 -8.58
CA GLY A 204 -48.31 -37.29 -9.63
C GLY A 204 -47.64 -37.07 -10.98
N THR A 205 -46.83 -36.01 -11.13
CA THR A 205 -46.03 -35.71 -12.32
C THR A 205 -44.53 -35.66 -11.96
N LEU A 206 -43.64 -35.93 -12.92
CA LEU A 206 -42.20 -35.89 -12.66
C LEU A 206 -41.74 -34.46 -12.43
N MET A 207 -41.18 -34.17 -11.26
CA MET A 207 -40.63 -32.86 -10.90
C MET A 207 -39.11 -32.90 -10.92
N VAL A 208 -38.47 -31.93 -11.58
CA VAL A 208 -37.00 -31.80 -11.68
C VAL A 208 -36.55 -30.62 -10.84
N ARG A 209 -35.43 -30.79 -10.13
CA ARG A 209 -34.74 -29.70 -9.44
C ARG A 209 -34.15 -28.76 -10.47
N GLN A 210 -34.55 -27.49 -10.38
CA GLN A 210 -34.00 -26.42 -11.18
C GLN A 210 -32.88 -25.75 -10.39
N PHE A 211 -31.69 -25.72 -10.97
CA PHE A 211 -30.54 -25.03 -10.42
C PHE A 211 -30.38 -23.68 -11.11
N GLU A 212 -30.00 -22.66 -10.34
CA GLU A 212 -29.57 -21.38 -10.89
C GLU A 212 -28.05 -21.41 -10.99
N GLU A 213 -27.50 -21.07 -12.16
CA GLU A 213 -26.07 -20.84 -12.28
C GLU A 213 -25.76 -19.56 -11.52
N SER A 214 -25.24 -19.69 -10.31
CA SER A 214 -24.60 -18.58 -9.60
C SER A 214 -23.32 -18.23 -10.39
N ARG A 215 -23.45 -17.46 -11.47
CA ARG A 215 -22.28 -16.78 -12.02
C ARG A 215 -21.86 -15.75 -10.98
N ARG A 216 -20.80 -16.06 -10.25
CA ARG A 216 -20.15 -15.08 -9.40
C ARG A 216 -19.62 -13.99 -10.32
N THR A 217 -20.01 -12.74 -10.08
CA THR A 217 -19.42 -11.58 -10.75
C THR A 217 -17.90 -11.69 -10.67
N HIS A 218 -17.23 -11.59 -11.82
CA HIS A 218 -15.78 -11.53 -11.88
C HIS A 218 -15.37 -10.13 -12.31
N LEU A 219 -14.97 -9.34 -11.31
CA LEU A 219 -14.52 -7.97 -11.52
C LEU A 219 -13.02 -7.95 -11.81
N VAL A 220 -12.65 -7.29 -12.91
CA VAL A 220 -11.27 -6.90 -13.19
C VAL A 220 -11.09 -5.42 -12.90
N THR A 221 -10.18 -5.08 -11.99
CA THR A 221 -9.70 -3.71 -11.81
C THR A 221 -8.33 -3.57 -12.44
N ALA A 222 -8.23 -2.73 -13.48
CA ALA A 222 -7.00 -2.52 -14.21
C ALA A 222 -6.55 -1.06 -14.00
N LEU A 223 -5.49 -0.88 -13.21
CA LEU A 223 -4.94 0.43 -12.89
C LEU A 223 -3.82 0.80 -13.87
N SER A 224 -3.93 1.97 -14.49
CA SER A 224 -2.78 2.52 -15.18
C SER A 224 -1.70 2.96 -14.18
N VAL A 225 -0.47 2.49 -14.36
CA VAL A 225 0.71 2.97 -13.63
C VAL A 225 1.64 3.82 -14.51
N HIS A 226 1.25 4.15 -15.74
CA HIS A 226 2.08 5.02 -16.58
C HIS A 226 2.00 6.47 -16.10
N GLY A 227 3.13 7.06 -15.74
CA GLY A 227 3.15 8.43 -15.19
C GLY A 227 2.59 9.50 -16.13
N HIS A 228 2.63 9.28 -17.45
CA HIS A 228 2.10 10.22 -18.44
C HIS A 228 0.58 10.15 -18.62
N ASP A 229 -0.09 9.15 -18.02
CA ASP A 229 -1.56 9.05 -18.02
C ASP A 229 -2.20 9.99 -16.97
N TYR A 230 -1.39 10.60 -16.09
CA TYR A 230 -1.82 11.45 -14.98
C TYR A 230 -1.27 12.86 -15.13
N ALA A 231 -2.09 13.87 -14.81
CA ALA A 231 -1.65 15.26 -14.82
C ALA A 231 -0.72 15.59 -13.64
N ASP A 232 -0.98 14.96 -12.48
CA ASP A 232 -0.20 15.12 -11.27
C ASP A 232 -0.21 13.84 -10.41
N ALA A 233 0.56 13.85 -9.32
CA ALA A 233 0.62 12.73 -8.39
C ALA A 233 -0.70 12.48 -7.65
N ASP A 234 -1.51 13.51 -7.41
CA ASP A 234 -2.74 13.39 -6.63
C ASP A 234 -3.83 12.66 -7.44
N GLU A 235 -3.85 12.80 -8.78
CA GLU A 235 -4.68 11.97 -9.65
C GLU A 235 -4.31 10.48 -9.57
N PHE A 236 -3.02 10.15 -9.49
CA PHE A 236 -2.57 8.77 -9.30
C PHE A 236 -2.98 8.23 -7.93
N GLU A 237 -2.83 9.03 -6.86
CA GLU A 237 -3.30 8.67 -5.53
C GLU A 237 -4.83 8.42 -5.49
N LEU A 238 -5.60 9.23 -6.22
CA LEU A 238 -7.04 9.04 -6.38
C LEU A 238 -7.34 7.73 -7.12
N ALA A 239 -6.63 7.42 -8.20
CA ALA A 239 -6.80 6.19 -8.97
C ALA A 239 -6.50 4.93 -8.13
N VAL A 240 -5.41 4.94 -7.36
CA VAL A 240 -5.10 3.84 -6.42
C VAL A 240 -6.21 3.70 -5.36
N SER A 241 -6.71 4.81 -4.85
CA SER A 241 -7.81 4.83 -3.86
C SER A 241 -9.14 4.29 -4.43
N VAL A 242 -9.43 4.58 -5.70
CA VAL A 242 -10.58 4.03 -6.43
C VAL A 242 -10.46 2.51 -6.54
N VAL A 243 -9.30 2.00 -6.98
CA VAL A 243 -9.05 0.57 -7.11
C VAL A 243 -9.13 -0.13 -5.75
N GLY A 244 -8.55 0.46 -4.71
CA GLY A 244 -8.69 -0.04 -3.34
C GLY A 244 -10.14 -0.11 -2.89
N SER A 245 -10.94 0.91 -3.17
CA SER A 245 -12.37 0.96 -2.81
C SER A 245 -13.20 -0.12 -3.54
N LEU A 246 -12.97 -0.27 -4.85
CA LEU A 246 -13.62 -1.30 -5.66
C LEU A 246 -13.19 -2.71 -5.24
N GLY A 247 -11.90 -2.93 -5.02
CA GLY A 247 -11.38 -4.23 -4.64
C GLY A 247 -11.83 -4.66 -3.25
N LEU A 248 -11.78 -3.76 -2.25
CA LEU A 248 -12.32 -4.04 -0.91
C LEU A 248 -13.82 -4.34 -0.95
N HIS A 249 -14.58 -3.64 -1.79
CA HIS A 249 -15.99 -3.92 -1.96
C HIS A 249 -16.22 -5.33 -2.52
N THR A 250 -15.51 -5.68 -3.59
CA THR A 250 -15.62 -6.98 -4.28
C THR A 250 -15.24 -8.15 -3.37
N ILE A 251 -14.18 -7.99 -2.57
CA ILE A 251 -13.77 -9.00 -1.58
C ILE A 251 -14.84 -9.17 -0.50
N ARG A 252 -15.47 -8.07 -0.05
CA ARG A 252 -16.55 -8.11 0.95
C ARG A 252 -17.84 -8.71 0.42
N SER A 253 -18.11 -8.60 -0.88
CA SER A 253 -19.26 -9.22 -1.54
C SER A 253 -18.99 -10.67 -1.97
N GLU A 254 -17.86 -11.26 -1.57
CA GLU A 254 -17.44 -12.63 -1.93
C GLU A 254 -17.42 -12.91 -3.44
N SER A 255 -17.25 -11.85 -4.24
CA SER A 255 -17.16 -11.93 -5.70
C SER A 255 -15.70 -12.11 -6.13
N GLU A 256 -15.49 -12.63 -7.33
CA GLU A 256 -14.13 -12.84 -7.83
C GLU A 256 -13.50 -11.51 -8.23
N LEU A 257 -12.28 -11.25 -7.76
CA LEU A 257 -11.52 -10.05 -8.04
C LEU A 257 -10.20 -10.41 -8.71
N THR A 258 -9.92 -9.79 -9.85
CA THR A 258 -8.57 -9.72 -10.41
C THR A 258 -8.16 -8.26 -10.49
N SER A 259 -7.03 -7.93 -9.86
CA SER A 259 -6.47 -6.58 -9.90
C SER A 259 -5.18 -6.62 -10.71
N MET A 260 -4.95 -5.67 -11.61
CA MET A 260 -3.78 -5.67 -12.48
C MET A 260 -3.32 -4.28 -12.89
N THR A 261 -2.10 -4.21 -13.39
CA THR A 261 -1.45 -3.01 -13.94
C THR A 261 -0.76 -3.37 -15.26
N GLN A 262 -0.13 -2.40 -15.93
CA GLN A 262 0.73 -2.70 -17.09
C GLN A 262 1.94 -3.57 -16.75
N LEU A 263 2.29 -3.69 -15.46
CA LEU A 263 3.38 -4.56 -15.00
C LEU A 263 2.94 -6.01 -14.79
N GLY A 264 1.63 -6.29 -14.87
CA GLY A 264 1.06 -7.62 -14.66
C GLY A 264 -0.04 -7.64 -13.59
N THR A 265 -0.49 -8.85 -13.30
CA THR A 265 -1.50 -9.12 -12.27
C THR A 265 -0.93 -8.87 -10.86
N LEU A 266 -1.72 -8.18 -10.02
CA LEU A 266 -1.41 -7.91 -8.63
C LEU A 266 -1.83 -9.10 -7.78
N SER A 267 -0.87 -9.82 -7.20
CA SER A 267 -1.16 -10.92 -6.28
C SER A 267 -1.73 -10.40 -4.97
N HIS A 268 -2.91 -10.90 -4.59
CA HIS A 268 -3.52 -10.63 -3.30
C HIS A 268 -4.41 -11.81 -2.88
N THR A 269 -4.32 -12.24 -1.61
CA THR A 269 -5.18 -13.31 -1.05
C THR A 269 -6.25 -12.76 -0.10
N SER A 270 -6.14 -11.49 0.31
CA SER A 270 -7.08 -10.86 1.24
C SER A 270 -7.23 -9.38 0.98
N ALA A 271 -8.25 -8.77 1.59
CA ALA A 271 -8.44 -7.32 1.60
C ALA A 271 -7.21 -6.56 2.11
N ARG A 272 -6.53 -7.09 3.13
CA ARG A 272 -5.30 -6.49 3.68
C ARG A 272 -4.16 -6.54 2.67
N ASP A 273 -3.96 -7.70 2.07
CA ASP A 273 -2.89 -7.95 1.10
C ASP A 273 -3.07 -7.10 -0.17
N LEU A 274 -4.32 -6.91 -0.62
CA LEU A 274 -4.64 -5.97 -1.68
C LEU A 274 -4.15 -4.55 -1.36
N LEU A 275 -4.48 -4.04 -0.17
CA LEU A 275 -4.05 -2.70 0.24
C LEU A 275 -2.53 -2.59 0.41
N ASP A 276 -1.87 -3.65 0.88
CA ASP A 276 -0.41 -3.72 0.98
C ASP A 276 0.25 -3.63 -0.40
N THR A 277 -0.28 -4.40 -1.36
CA THR A 277 0.19 -4.39 -2.75
C THR A 277 -0.05 -3.02 -3.41
N LEU A 278 -1.24 -2.43 -3.23
CA LEU A 278 -1.54 -1.08 -3.73
C LEU A 278 -0.65 -0.01 -3.09
N THR A 279 -0.25 -0.18 -1.83
CA THR A 279 0.66 0.75 -1.12
C THR A 279 2.04 0.81 -1.75
N ARG A 280 2.50 -0.30 -2.34
CA ARG A 280 3.81 -0.38 -3.00
C ARG A 280 3.81 0.14 -4.43
N LEU A 281 2.65 0.44 -5.01
CA LEU A 281 2.56 0.93 -6.38
C LEU A 281 3.04 2.37 -6.50
N ASP A 282 3.84 2.59 -7.54
CA ASP A 282 4.32 3.89 -7.99
C ASP A 282 4.19 3.97 -9.52
N THR A 283 4.23 5.19 -10.05
CA THR A 283 4.20 5.44 -11.49
C THR A 283 5.49 5.00 -12.16
N VAL A 284 5.37 4.46 -13.37
CA VAL A 284 6.48 4.05 -14.21
C VAL A 284 6.56 4.90 -15.47
N ARG A 285 7.78 5.13 -15.93
CA ARG A 285 8.05 5.80 -17.21
C ARG A 285 8.14 4.75 -18.31
N SER A 286 7.07 4.60 -19.07
CA SER A 286 6.96 3.66 -20.19
C SER A 286 6.16 4.31 -21.34
N PRO A 287 6.44 3.99 -22.62
CA PRO A 287 5.73 4.56 -23.77
C PRO A 287 4.37 3.89 -24.07
N GLY A 288 3.95 2.89 -23.28
CA GLY A 288 2.70 2.16 -23.53
C GLY A 288 1.44 3.00 -23.30
N ARG A 289 0.32 2.56 -23.86
CA ARG A 289 -0.98 3.27 -23.79
C ARG A 289 -1.98 2.52 -22.91
N LEU A 290 -3.07 3.18 -22.52
CA LEU A 290 -4.19 2.53 -21.82
C LEU A 290 -4.75 1.30 -22.56
N SER A 291 -4.72 1.31 -23.90
CA SER A 291 -5.15 0.16 -24.70
C SER A 291 -4.28 -1.09 -24.51
N ASP A 292 -3.03 -0.93 -24.07
CA ASP A 292 -2.14 -2.06 -23.82
C ASP A 292 -2.49 -2.75 -22.50
N LEU A 293 -2.96 -1.98 -21.51
CA LEU A 293 -3.57 -2.52 -20.30
C LEU A 293 -4.86 -3.30 -20.62
N ALA A 294 -5.73 -2.78 -21.48
CA ALA A 294 -6.94 -3.49 -21.90
C ALA A 294 -6.64 -4.78 -22.70
N ARG A 295 -5.57 -4.77 -23.51
CA ARG A 295 -5.06 -5.99 -24.16
C ARG A 295 -4.57 -7.03 -23.14
N LEU A 296 -3.92 -6.58 -22.07
CA LEU A 296 -3.46 -7.46 -21.00
C LEU A 296 -4.65 -8.12 -20.29
N VAL A 297 -5.69 -7.35 -19.93
CA VAL A 297 -6.95 -7.87 -19.37
C VAL A 297 -7.52 -8.98 -20.26
N THR A 298 -7.59 -8.73 -21.57
CA THR A 298 -8.12 -9.67 -22.57
C THR A 298 -7.29 -10.96 -22.67
N ARG A 299 -5.97 -10.87 -22.48
CA ARG A 299 -5.06 -12.00 -22.60
C ARG A 299 -4.98 -12.83 -21.32
N GLU A 300 -4.96 -12.18 -20.16
CA GLU A 300 -4.65 -12.82 -18.87
C GLU A 300 -5.89 -13.20 -18.07
N VAL A 301 -7.04 -12.55 -18.30
CA VAL A 301 -8.27 -12.81 -17.54
C VAL A 301 -9.34 -13.41 -18.43
N ALA A 302 -9.56 -14.72 -18.27
CA ALA A 302 -10.71 -15.39 -18.83
C ALA A 302 -11.92 -15.24 -17.89
N GLY A 303 -13.12 -15.07 -18.45
CA GLY A 303 -14.37 -15.09 -17.67
C GLY A 303 -14.74 -13.80 -16.94
N ALA A 304 -13.97 -12.72 -17.12
CA ALA A 304 -14.32 -11.40 -16.59
C ALA A 304 -15.73 -10.99 -17.04
N THR A 305 -16.56 -10.53 -16.12
CA THR A 305 -17.91 -10.04 -16.42
C THR A 305 -17.92 -8.51 -16.50
N VAL A 306 -17.12 -7.86 -15.65
CA VAL A 306 -16.92 -6.40 -15.64
C VAL A 306 -15.43 -6.09 -15.64
N ALA A 307 -15.00 -5.19 -16.51
CA ALA A 307 -13.63 -4.66 -16.53
C ALA A 307 -13.65 -3.16 -16.27
N VAL A 308 -13.00 -2.73 -15.20
CA VAL A 308 -12.85 -1.32 -14.81
C VAL A 308 -11.42 -0.88 -15.05
N LEU A 309 -11.22 -0.06 -16.08
CA LEU A 309 -9.95 0.59 -16.39
C LEU A 309 -9.86 1.90 -15.59
N VAL A 310 -8.82 2.08 -14.77
CA VAL A 310 -8.62 3.28 -13.97
C VAL A 310 -7.40 4.04 -14.48
N CYS A 311 -7.56 5.32 -14.79
CA CYS A 311 -6.51 6.16 -15.38
C CYS A 311 -6.65 7.63 -14.94
N GLY A 312 -5.65 8.46 -15.25
CA GLY A 312 -5.66 9.89 -14.96
C GLY A 312 -6.28 10.73 -16.07
N SER A 313 -6.30 12.04 -15.87
CA SER A 313 -7.00 12.96 -16.77
C SER A 313 -6.26 13.25 -18.08
N ALA A 314 -4.97 12.92 -18.16
CA ALA A 314 -4.18 13.07 -19.37
C ALA A 314 -4.58 12.05 -20.47
N VAL A 315 -5.28 10.98 -20.09
CA VAL A 315 -5.82 10.01 -21.05
C VAL A 315 -7.06 10.58 -21.75
N GLY A 316 -6.96 10.89 -23.04
CA GLY A 316 -8.05 11.50 -23.79
C GLY A 316 -9.23 10.53 -24.08
N PRO A 317 -10.42 11.06 -24.45
CA PRO A 317 -11.59 10.24 -24.78
C PRO A 317 -11.35 9.21 -25.89
N ASP A 318 -10.51 9.53 -26.88
CA ASP A 318 -10.17 8.61 -27.97
C ASP A 318 -9.32 7.43 -27.49
N GLN A 319 -8.43 7.64 -26.53
CA GLN A 319 -7.63 6.58 -25.92
C GLN A 319 -8.49 5.67 -25.04
N ILE A 320 -9.43 6.24 -24.28
CA ILE A 320 -10.40 5.45 -23.49
C ILE A 320 -11.28 4.60 -24.41
N ARG A 321 -11.80 5.20 -25.50
CA ARG A 321 -12.57 4.48 -26.51
C ARG A 321 -11.76 3.36 -27.14
N ALA A 322 -10.51 3.64 -27.53
CA ALA A 322 -9.62 2.64 -28.11
C ALA A 322 -9.31 1.50 -27.12
N ALA A 323 -9.18 1.79 -25.83
CA ALA A 323 -8.89 0.78 -24.82
C ALA A 323 -10.04 -0.22 -24.70
N GLY A 324 -11.28 0.22 -24.52
CA GLY A 324 -12.37 -0.74 -24.39
C GLY A 324 -12.93 -1.30 -25.68
N ALA A 325 -12.53 -0.79 -26.86
CA ALA A 325 -12.72 -1.50 -28.13
C ALA A 325 -11.92 -2.81 -28.20
N VAL A 326 -10.91 -2.99 -27.33
CA VAL A 326 -10.06 -4.19 -27.29
C VAL A 326 -10.52 -5.21 -26.25
N LEU A 327 -11.37 -4.81 -25.30
CA LEU A 327 -11.88 -5.73 -24.27
C LEU A 327 -12.74 -6.85 -24.90
N PRO A 328 -12.81 -8.04 -24.26
CA PRO A 328 -13.55 -9.15 -24.82
C PRO A 328 -15.04 -8.85 -24.98
N VAL A 329 -15.66 -9.45 -26.00
CA VAL A 329 -17.09 -9.31 -26.23
C VAL A 329 -17.87 -9.95 -25.07
N GLY A 330 -18.88 -9.25 -24.57
CA GLY A 330 -19.66 -9.68 -23.41
C GLY A 330 -19.16 -9.14 -22.07
N VAL A 331 -17.94 -8.59 -22.02
CA VAL A 331 -17.44 -7.90 -20.82
C VAL A 331 -17.97 -6.48 -20.79
N ARG A 332 -18.56 -6.07 -19.67
CA ARG A 332 -18.95 -4.67 -19.49
C ARG A 332 -17.73 -3.81 -19.20
N ALA A 333 -17.42 -2.92 -20.14
CA ALA A 333 -16.28 -2.02 -20.05
C ALA A 333 -16.62 -0.71 -19.35
N LEU A 334 -15.92 -0.44 -18.25
CA LEU A 334 -15.96 0.83 -17.53
C LEU A 334 -14.58 1.46 -17.53
N ALA A 335 -14.53 2.79 -17.68
CA ALA A 335 -13.33 3.56 -17.44
C ALA A 335 -13.59 4.56 -16.32
N VAL A 336 -12.73 4.59 -15.29
CA VAL A 336 -12.74 5.65 -14.27
C VAL A 336 -11.55 6.57 -14.56
N GLN A 337 -11.87 7.78 -15.02
CA GLN A 337 -10.90 8.84 -15.24
C GLN A 337 -10.81 9.69 -13.98
N CYS A 338 -9.65 9.67 -13.33
CA CYS A 338 -9.36 10.45 -12.14
C CYS A 338 -8.86 11.83 -12.55
N ARG A 339 -9.65 12.88 -12.26
CA ARG A 339 -9.30 14.28 -12.51
C ARG A 339 -9.51 15.10 -11.26
N THR A 340 -8.44 15.37 -10.51
CA THR A 340 -8.52 16.03 -9.19
C THR A 340 -9.33 17.33 -9.27
N GLY A 341 -10.37 17.46 -8.44
CA GLY A 341 -11.23 18.64 -8.38
C GLY A 341 -12.35 18.74 -9.43
N ALA A 342 -12.44 17.81 -10.38
CA ALA A 342 -13.54 17.76 -11.33
C ALA A 342 -14.87 17.33 -10.69
N GLU A 343 -15.98 17.81 -11.26
CA GLU A 343 -17.31 17.29 -10.92
C GLU A 343 -17.51 15.90 -11.52
N VAL A 344 -18.27 15.07 -10.82
CA VAL A 344 -18.58 13.72 -11.31
C VAL A 344 -19.46 13.80 -12.55
N SER A 345 -19.00 13.16 -13.62
CA SER A 345 -19.72 13.06 -14.90
C SER A 345 -19.58 11.66 -15.48
N ALA A 346 -20.55 11.22 -16.29
CA ALA A 346 -20.50 9.91 -16.93
C ALA A 346 -20.90 10.05 -18.40
N HIS A 347 -20.10 9.45 -19.29
CA HIS A 347 -20.27 9.56 -20.73
C HIS A 347 -20.06 8.19 -21.40
N ARG A 348 -20.87 7.86 -22.39
CA ARG A 348 -20.67 6.66 -23.21
C ARG A 348 -19.70 6.97 -24.35
N LEU A 349 -18.61 6.21 -24.42
CA LEU A 349 -17.55 6.31 -25.44
C LEU A 349 -17.46 4.98 -26.20
N GLY A 350 -18.35 4.79 -27.17
CA GLY A 350 -18.46 3.52 -27.89
C GLY A 350 -18.95 2.40 -26.97
N ALA A 351 -18.15 1.34 -26.82
CA ALA A 351 -18.43 0.20 -25.94
C ALA A 351 -18.11 0.46 -24.46
N VAL A 352 -17.45 1.58 -24.13
CA VAL A 352 -17.01 1.91 -22.78
C VAL A 352 -17.91 2.98 -22.17
N THR A 353 -18.22 2.85 -20.89
CA THR A 353 -18.77 3.98 -20.12
C THR A 353 -17.65 4.61 -19.29
N ALA A 354 -17.33 5.87 -19.58
CA ALA A 354 -16.32 6.63 -18.86
C ALA A 354 -16.97 7.43 -17.73
N LEU A 355 -16.49 7.22 -16.51
CA LEU A 355 -16.83 7.97 -15.30
C LEU A 355 -15.67 8.90 -14.97
N GLU A 356 -15.91 10.21 -15.00
CA GLU A 356 -14.96 11.20 -14.51
C GLU A 356 -15.18 11.40 -13.01
N LEU A 357 -14.09 11.36 -12.24
CA LEU A 357 -14.12 11.42 -10.79
C LEU A 357 -13.04 12.38 -10.28
N GLY A 358 -13.43 13.42 -9.55
CA GLY A 358 -12.46 14.35 -8.93
C GLY A 358 -12.29 14.25 -7.43
N ARG A 359 -13.15 13.50 -6.74
CA ARG A 359 -13.05 13.20 -5.30
C ARG A 359 -13.45 11.76 -5.04
N LEU A 360 -12.73 11.12 -4.12
CA LEU A 360 -12.97 9.71 -3.79
C LEU A 360 -14.39 9.51 -3.21
N GLU A 361 -14.88 10.47 -2.43
CA GLU A 361 -16.18 10.42 -1.75
C GLU A 361 -17.37 10.39 -2.73
N ASP A 362 -17.16 10.84 -3.98
CA ASP A 362 -18.21 10.83 -5.00
C ASP A 362 -18.24 9.51 -5.80
N LEU A 363 -17.32 8.57 -5.57
CA LEU A 363 -17.27 7.27 -6.24
C LEU A 363 -18.62 6.52 -6.14
N PRO A 364 -19.29 6.41 -4.97
CA PRO A 364 -20.59 5.75 -4.89
C PRO A 364 -21.70 6.48 -5.68
N ARG A 365 -21.62 7.80 -5.81
CA ARG A 365 -22.56 8.60 -6.62
C ARG A 365 -22.32 8.41 -8.10
N GLY A 366 -21.05 8.35 -8.51
CA GLY A 366 -20.63 8.08 -9.88
C GLY A 366 -21.19 6.75 -10.37
N PHE A 367 -21.03 5.68 -9.60
CA PHE A 367 -21.55 4.36 -9.99
C PHE A 367 -23.08 4.31 -10.13
N ARG A 368 -23.82 5.05 -9.29
CA ARG A 368 -25.29 5.14 -9.43
C ARG A 368 -25.73 5.86 -10.72
N ARG A 369 -24.90 6.76 -11.27
CA ARG A 369 -25.21 7.42 -12.54
C ARG A 369 -25.06 6.50 -13.74
N LEU A 370 -24.27 5.42 -13.63
CA LEU A 370 -24.05 4.46 -14.71
C LEU A 370 -25.27 3.55 -14.96
N GLN A 371 -26.25 3.56 -14.06
CA GLN A 371 -27.52 2.81 -14.19
C GLN A 371 -28.63 3.61 -14.88
N ARG A 372 -28.48 4.94 -15.02
CA ARG A 372 -29.43 5.80 -15.72
C ARG A 372 -28.95 6.03 -17.15
#